data_AF-A0A1T3BTK6-F1
#
_entry.id   AF-A0A1T3BTK6-F1
#
_cell.length_a   1.000
_cell.length_b   1.000
_cell.length_c   1.000
_cell.angle_alpha   90.00
_cell.angle_beta   90.00
_cell.angle_gamma   90.00
#
_symmetry.space_group_name_H-M   'P 1'
#
loop_
_entity.id
_entity.type
_entity.pdbx_description
1 polymer ?
#
loop_
_entity_poly.entity_id
_entity_poly.type
_entity_poly.pdbx_seq_one_letter_code
_entity_poly.pdbx_strand_id
1 'polypeptide(L)'
;MTQEEKELTAYHEAGHAIVALSVPVADPVHKATIVPRGRALGMVMQLPEGDRYSMSYRWMISRLAIMMGGRVAEELKFGKENITSGAASDIEQATKLARAMITRWGFSDILGNVAYGDNQDEVFLGHSVARTQNISEETARMIDAEVRKLIDDAYKSATKILKEKKKQWWAIAQGLLEYETLTGQEINDIIKGKPPVRSQASENQSSRSSVVPKVGKKGRKNTLSLEEENQTHKDETSDAETKLQNKKNKTEANKSDKAETGNISANKEKATEKPHTSELKKKQTPANDA
;
A
#
# COMPACT_ATOMS: atom_id res chain seq x y z
N MET A 1 24.15 9.34 5.51
CA MET A 1 23.20 10.40 5.17
C MET A 1 23.98 11.69 5.12
N THR A 2 24.05 12.33 3.95
CA THR A 2 24.65 13.66 3.83
C THR A 2 23.81 14.69 4.58
N GLN A 3 24.37 15.87 4.83
CA GLN A 3 23.61 16.94 5.49
C GLN A 3 22.39 17.38 4.65
N GLU A 4 22.53 17.38 3.32
CA GLU A 4 21.45 17.70 2.37
C GLU A 4 20.34 16.65 2.41
N GLU A 5 20.68 15.36 2.44
CA GLU A 5 19.69 14.28 2.59
C GLU A 5 18.94 14.41 3.92
N LYS A 6 19.67 14.73 5.01
CA LYS A 6 19.12 14.93 6.35
C LYS A 6 18.14 16.10 6.40
N GLU A 7 18.50 17.22 5.77
CA GLU A 7 17.60 18.36 5.61
C GLU A 7 16.36 17.99 4.81
N LEU A 8 16.54 17.33 3.67
CA LEU A 8 15.42 16.94 2.82
C LEU A 8 14.42 16.05 3.56
N THR A 9 14.93 15.04 4.27
CA THR A 9 14.11 14.13 5.08
C THR A 9 13.42 14.90 6.21
N ALA A 10 14.08 15.85 6.87
CA ALA A 10 13.45 16.66 7.91
C ALA A 10 12.26 17.48 7.40
N TYR A 11 12.38 18.12 6.24
CA TYR A 11 11.25 18.85 5.64
C TYR A 11 10.14 17.91 5.14
N HIS A 12 10.50 16.73 4.64
CA HIS A 12 9.57 15.68 4.23
C HIS A 12 8.72 15.19 5.42
N GLU A 13 9.36 14.76 6.51
CA GLU A 13 8.67 14.28 7.71
C GLU A 13 7.87 15.40 8.40
N ALA A 14 8.42 16.62 8.45
CA ALA A 14 7.68 17.78 8.93
C ALA A 14 6.42 18.06 8.09
N GLY A 15 6.47 17.75 6.79
CA GLY A 15 5.34 17.82 5.86
C GLY A 15 4.21 16.87 6.26
N HIS A 16 4.52 15.60 6.51
CA HIS A 16 3.53 14.64 7.03
C HIS A 16 2.96 15.09 8.38
N ALA A 17 3.82 15.52 9.30
CA ALA A 17 3.40 15.90 10.65
C ALA A 17 2.43 17.08 10.67
N ILE A 18 2.75 18.18 9.97
CA ILE A 18 1.89 19.37 9.98
C ILE A 18 0.57 19.13 9.25
N VAL A 19 0.57 18.33 8.18
CA VAL A 19 -0.66 17.96 7.47
C VAL A 19 -1.52 17.08 8.38
N ALA A 20 -0.97 16.09 9.06
CA ALA A 20 -1.71 15.24 10.00
C ALA A 20 -2.36 16.04 11.13
N LEU A 21 -1.71 17.09 11.62
CA LEU A 21 -2.25 17.97 12.67
C LEU A 21 -3.26 19.00 12.16
N SER A 22 -3.38 19.18 10.84
CA SER A 22 -4.23 20.22 10.24
C SER A 22 -5.44 19.67 9.49
N VAL A 23 -5.41 18.41 9.07
CA VAL A 23 -6.55 17.77 8.40
C VAL A 23 -7.71 17.58 9.38
N PRO A 24 -8.96 17.49 8.89
CA PRO A 24 -10.10 17.48 9.78
C PRO A 24 -10.26 16.22 10.64
N VAL A 25 -9.75 15.08 10.17
CA VAL A 25 -9.79 13.81 10.91
C VAL A 25 -8.50 13.05 10.62
N ALA A 26 -7.72 12.77 11.66
CA ALA A 26 -6.51 11.94 11.57
C ALA A 26 -6.26 11.25 12.91
N ASP A 27 -5.40 10.24 12.87
CA ASP A 27 -4.86 9.65 14.09
C ASP A 27 -3.83 10.61 14.72
N PRO A 28 -3.80 10.74 16.06
CA PRO A 28 -2.81 11.59 16.73
C PRO A 28 -1.38 11.24 16.34
N VAL A 29 -0.59 12.28 16.05
CA VAL A 29 0.86 12.13 15.83
C VAL A 29 1.52 11.78 17.16
N HIS A 30 2.12 10.59 17.23
CA HIS A 30 2.83 10.14 18.41
C HIS A 30 4.31 10.52 18.37
N LYS A 31 4.94 10.46 17.19
CA LYS A 31 6.37 10.73 17.02
C LYS A 31 6.72 11.01 15.55
N ALA A 32 7.67 11.90 15.31
CA ALA A 32 8.35 12.08 14.03
C ALA A 32 9.86 11.87 14.23
N THR A 33 10.55 11.25 13.27
CA THR A 33 12.00 11.02 13.33
C THR A 33 12.63 11.06 11.95
N ILE A 34 13.86 11.55 11.87
CA ILE A 34 14.71 11.52 10.67
C ILE A 34 15.87 10.52 10.82
N VAL A 35 15.79 9.64 11.82
CA VAL A 35 16.76 8.57 12.03
C VAL A 35 16.38 7.40 11.13
N PRO A 36 17.24 6.99 10.18
CA PRO A 36 16.91 5.93 9.24
C PRO A 36 16.60 4.60 9.95
N ARG A 37 15.56 3.90 9.47
CA ARG A 37 15.22 2.54 9.92
C ARG A 37 14.81 1.67 8.74
N GLY A 38 15.57 0.59 8.52
CA GLY A 38 15.35 -0.30 7.40
C GLY A 38 15.48 0.44 6.07
N ARG A 39 14.39 0.48 5.30
CA ARG A 39 14.34 1.17 3.99
C ARG A 39 13.86 2.62 4.07
N ALA A 40 13.40 3.08 5.23
CA ALA A 40 12.89 4.44 5.43
C ALA A 40 13.98 5.36 6.01
N LEU A 41 14.11 6.57 5.47
CA LEU A 41 15.06 7.57 5.95
C LEU A 41 14.52 8.37 7.15
N GLY A 42 13.20 8.45 7.27
CA GLY A 42 12.47 9.02 8.40
C GLY A 42 11.09 8.38 8.52
N MET A 43 10.31 8.79 9.52
CA MET A 43 8.89 8.45 9.61
C MET A 43 8.12 9.37 10.56
N VAL A 44 6.85 9.60 10.24
CA VAL A 44 5.83 10.12 11.17
C VAL A 44 4.89 8.99 11.60
N MET A 45 4.95 8.64 12.87
CA MET A 45 4.11 7.63 13.50
C MET A 45 2.83 8.26 14.04
N GLN A 46 1.69 7.80 13.53
CA GLN A 46 0.36 8.11 14.07
C GLN A 46 -0.18 6.87 14.78
N LEU A 47 -0.79 7.06 15.96
CA LEU A 47 -1.39 5.96 16.74
C LEU A 47 -2.89 6.20 16.89
N PRO A 48 -3.74 5.23 16.50
CA PRO A 48 -5.17 5.30 16.77
C PRO A 48 -5.46 5.35 18.27
N GLU A 49 -6.47 6.11 18.68
CA GLU A 49 -6.94 6.18 20.07
C GLU A 49 -7.77 4.96 20.49
N GLY A 50 -8.20 4.16 19.52
CA GLY A 50 -8.97 2.94 19.73
C GLY A 50 -9.09 2.12 18.46
N ASP A 51 -9.71 0.95 18.60
CA ASP A 51 -9.92 0.04 17.49
C ASP A 51 -10.89 0.63 16.46
N ARG A 52 -10.51 0.58 15.18
CA ARG A 52 -11.39 0.97 14.06
C ARG A 52 -11.73 -0.25 13.21
N TYR A 53 -13.02 -0.57 13.19
CA TYR A 53 -13.59 -1.59 12.31
C TYR A 53 -13.99 -1.02 10.93
N SER A 54 -14.15 0.31 10.82
CA SER A 54 -14.60 1.00 9.61
C SER A 54 -13.90 2.36 9.45
N MET A 55 -13.67 2.78 8.21
CA MET A 55 -13.04 4.05 7.86
C MET A 55 -14.04 4.95 7.12
N SER A 56 -14.23 6.18 7.60
CA SER A 56 -15.11 7.16 6.92
C SER A 56 -14.42 7.78 5.70
N TYR A 57 -15.21 8.22 4.72
CA TYR A 57 -14.70 8.95 3.56
C TYR A 57 -13.80 10.13 3.96
N ARG A 58 -14.25 10.92 4.95
CA ARG A 58 -13.49 12.08 5.46
C ARG A 58 -12.13 11.68 6.02
N TRP A 59 -12.05 10.54 6.72
CA TRP A 59 -10.78 10.01 7.21
C TRP A 59 -9.88 9.58 6.05
N MET A 60 -10.40 8.88 5.05
CA MET A 60 -9.61 8.43 3.89
C MET A 60 -9.07 9.60 3.07
N ILE A 61 -9.87 10.64 2.82
CA ILE A 61 -9.40 11.87 2.15
C ILE A 61 -8.31 12.57 2.97
N SER A 62 -8.49 12.65 4.29
CA SER A 62 -7.47 13.22 5.18
C SER A 62 -6.19 12.40 5.15
N ARG A 63 -6.30 11.06 5.11
CA ARG A 63 -5.17 10.13 5.01
C ARG A 63 -4.42 10.29 3.70
N LEU A 64 -5.11 10.43 2.57
CA LEU A 64 -4.49 10.72 1.27
C LEU A 64 -3.72 12.04 1.30
N ALA A 65 -4.29 13.10 1.89
CA ALA A 65 -3.62 14.38 2.03
C ALA A 65 -2.34 14.26 2.88
N ILE A 66 -2.37 13.50 3.98
CA ILE A 66 -1.19 13.24 4.80
C ILE A 66 -0.11 12.52 3.99
N MET A 67 -0.45 11.47 3.24
CA MET A 67 0.51 10.74 2.41
C MET A 67 1.17 11.64 1.35
N MET A 68 0.44 12.61 0.78
CA MET A 68 1.02 13.58 -0.15
C MET A 68 1.87 14.66 0.53
N GLY A 69 1.80 14.79 1.86
CA GLY A 69 2.47 15.83 2.64
C GLY A 69 3.98 15.88 2.43
N GLY A 70 4.67 14.73 2.46
CA GLY A 70 6.12 14.65 2.24
C GLY A 70 6.55 15.11 0.85
N ARG A 71 5.91 14.59 -0.20
CA ARG A 71 6.17 15.00 -1.59
C ARG A 71 5.95 16.50 -1.81
N VAL A 72 4.85 17.04 -1.31
CA VAL A 72 4.54 18.47 -1.47
C VAL A 72 5.53 19.34 -0.69
N ALA A 73 5.94 18.90 0.50
CA ALA A 73 6.93 19.59 1.31
C ALA A 73 8.28 19.70 0.59
N GLU A 74 8.75 18.61 -0.03
CA GLU A 74 9.96 18.62 -0.86
C GLU A 74 9.85 19.65 -1.99
N GLU A 75 8.76 19.61 -2.76
CA GLU A 75 8.56 20.49 -3.90
C GLU A 75 8.51 21.97 -3.49
N LEU A 76 7.82 22.29 -2.39
CA LEU A 76 7.68 23.67 -1.91
C LEU A 76 9.00 24.24 -1.34
N LYS A 77 9.85 23.40 -0.75
CA LYS A 77 11.09 23.84 -0.11
C LYS A 77 12.28 23.83 -1.07
N PHE A 78 12.44 22.77 -1.84
CA PHE A 78 13.62 22.53 -2.67
C PHE A 78 13.34 22.75 -4.17
N GLY A 79 12.08 22.89 -4.57
CA GLY A 79 11.69 23.04 -5.98
C GLY A 79 11.56 21.70 -6.69
N LYS A 80 10.89 21.73 -7.85
CA LYS A 80 10.48 20.53 -8.59
C LYS A 80 11.65 19.65 -9.05
N GLU A 81 12.80 20.25 -9.35
CA GLU A 81 13.97 19.51 -9.81
C GLU A 81 14.70 18.74 -8.70
N ASN A 82 14.44 19.08 -7.44
CA ASN A 82 15.09 18.47 -6.28
C ASN A 82 14.17 17.50 -5.52
N ILE A 83 13.02 17.15 -6.11
CA ILE A 83 12.11 16.14 -5.59
C ILE A 83 12.78 14.77 -5.65
N THR A 84 12.63 13.95 -4.60
CA THR A 84 13.35 12.66 -4.50
C THR A 84 12.47 11.44 -4.74
N SER A 85 13.09 10.27 -4.89
CA SER A 85 12.40 8.98 -4.85
C SER A 85 11.93 8.57 -3.45
N GLY A 86 12.23 9.34 -2.39
CA GLY A 86 11.88 9.04 -1.00
C GLY A 86 10.37 8.89 -0.74
N ALA A 87 9.54 9.66 -1.45
CA ALA A 87 8.07 9.59 -1.34
C ALA A 87 7.42 8.38 -2.05
N ALA A 88 8.22 7.44 -2.58
CA ALA A 88 7.68 6.31 -3.35
C ALA A 88 6.68 5.47 -2.55
N SER A 89 6.98 5.20 -1.26
CA SER A 89 6.08 4.41 -0.41
C SER A 89 4.76 5.15 -0.14
N ASP A 90 4.79 6.47 0.05
CA ASP A 90 3.59 7.25 0.28
C ASP A 90 2.70 7.31 -0.97
N ILE A 91 3.30 7.47 -2.14
CA ILE A 91 2.60 7.46 -3.43
C ILE A 91 1.96 6.10 -3.67
N GLU A 92 2.68 5.01 -3.40
CA GLU A 92 2.17 3.65 -3.54
C GLU A 92 0.98 3.41 -2.60
N GLN A 93 1.12 3.75 -1.31
CA GLN A 93 0.06 3.58 -0.32
C GLN A 93 -1.16 4.46 -0.62
N ALA A 94 -0.95 5.71 -1.05
CA ALA A 94 -2.03 6.62 -1.44
C ALA A 94 -2.78 6.08 -2.66
N THR A 95 -2.05 5.58 -3.66
CA THR A 95 -2.65 5.00 -4.86
C THR A 95 -3.46 3.75 -4.54
N LYS A 96 -2.95 2.86 -3.66
CA LYS A 96 -3.69 1.68 -3.20
C LYS A 96 -4.96 2.06 -2.45
N LEU A 97 -4.88 3.03 -1.54
CA LEU A 97 -6.05 3.51 -0.80
C LEU A 97 -7.09 4.14 -1.74
N ALA A 98 -6.67 5.06 -2.61
CA ALA A 98 -7.55 5.70 -3.57
C ALA A 98 -8.19 4.68 -4.52
N ARG A 99 -7.45 3.69 -5.01
CA ARG A 99 -8.02 2.61 -5.83
C ARG A 99 -9.07 1.81 -5.05
N ALA A 100 -8.78 1.40 -3.81
CA ALA A 100 -9.75 0.69 -2.98
C ALA A 100 -11.02 1.53 -2.70
N MET A 101 -10.87 2.84 -2.51
CA MET A 101 -12.00 3.76 -2.37
C MET A 101 -12.93 3.71 -3.57
N ILE A 102 -12.37 3.66 -4.78
CA ILE A 102 -13.14 3.65 -6.02
C ILE A 102 -13.68 2.24 -6.33
N THR A 103 -12.84 1.20 -6.26
CA THR A 103 -13.19 -0.13 -6.79
C THR A 103 -13.85 -1.05 -5.76
N ARG A 104 -13.59 -0.87 -4.45
CA ARG A 104 -14.13 -1.74 -3.40
C ARG A 104 -15.24 -1.09 -2.58
N TRP A 105 -15.12 0.20 -2.30
CA TRP A 105 -16.01 0.88 -1.36
C TRP A 105 -17.00 1.85 -2.02
N GLY A 106 -16.94 2.04 -3.34
CA GLY A 106 -17.96 2.78 -4.07
C GLY A 106 -17.95 4.29 -3.82
N PHE A 107 -16.79 4.90 -3.57
CA PHE A 107 -16.67 6.35 -3.33
C PHE A 107 -16.53 7.19 -4.61
N SER A 108 -16.99 6.67 -5.76
CA SER A 108 -17.06 7.42 -7.01
C SER A 108 -18.52 7.70 -7.36
N ASP A 109 -18.87 8.95 -7.59
CA ASP A 109 -20.21 9.31 -8.06
C ASP A 109 -20.45 8.84 -9.51
N ILE A 110 -19.39 8.67 -10.29
CA ILE A 110 -19.46 8.27 -11.71
C ILE A 110 -19.66 6.76 -11.84
N LEU A 111 -18.90 5.98 -11.07
CA LEU A 111 -18.97 4.52 -11.07
C LEU A 111 -20.03 3.97 -10.10
N GLY A 112 -20.46 4.80 -9.14
CA GLY A 112 -21.46 4.44 -8.15
C GLY A 112 -20.97 3.42 -7.13
N ASN A 113 -21.94 2.83 -6.42
CA ASN A 113 -21.69 1.95 -5.27
C ASN A 113 -21.51 0.49 -5.71
N VAL A 114 -20.67 0.26 -6.72
CA VAL A 114 -20.43 -1.08 -7.30
C VAL A 114 -19.02 -1.55 -6.94
N ALA A 115 -18.91 -2.82 -6.56
CA ALA A 115 -17.61 -3.46 -6.36
C ALA A 115 -17.05 -3.92 -7.70
N TYR A 116 -16.00 -3.24 -8.18
CA TYR A 116 -15.26 -3.55 -9.42
C TYR A 116 -14.14 -4.58 -9.18
N GLY A 117 -14.32 -5.43 -8.16
CA GLY A 117 -13.41 -6.48 -7.70
C GLY A 117 -11.99 -5.99 -7.35
N ASP A 118 -11.19 -6.87 -6.76
CA ASP A 118 -9.75 -6.65 -6.65
C ASP A 118 -8.95 -7.88 -7.07
N ASN A 119 -7.80 -7.64 -7.70
CA ASN A 119 -6.86 -8.65 -8.15
C ASN A 119 -5.78 -8.95 -7.10
N GLN A 120 -6.01 -8.64 -5.83
CA GLN A 120 -5.01 -8.84 -4.80
C GLN A 120 -5.38 -9.97 -3.84
N ASP A 121 -4.57 -11.04 -3.93
CA ASP A 121 -4.17 -11.95 -2.85
C ASP A 121 -4.86 -13.32 -2.69
N GLU A 122 -5.19 -14.01 -3.78
CA GLU A 122 -5.23 -15.49 -3.73
C GLU A 122 -3.91 -16.07 -4.27
N VAL A 123 -2.85 -16.01 -3.46
CA VAL A 123 -1.67 -16.89 -3.65
C VAL A 123 -2.04 -18.26 -3.07
N PHE A 124 -2.77 -19.06 -3.86
CA PHE A 124 -3.04 -20.45 -3.50
C PHE A 124 -1.86 -21.31 -3.97
N LEU A 125 -1.11 -21.89 -3.02
CA LEU A 125 -0.08 -22.93 -3.20
C LEU A 125 0.70 -22.88 -4.54
N GLY A 126 1.43 -21.80 -4.79
CA GLY A 126 2.42 -21.74 -5.88
C GLY A 126 1.85 -21.65 -7.30
N HIS A 127 0.56 -21.40 -7.49
CA HIS A 127 0.01 -20.97 -8.78
C HIS A 127 -0.72 -19.64 -8.61
N SER A 128 -0.16 -18.58 -9.17
CA SER A 128 -0.89 -17.31 -9.35
C SER A 128 -2.07 -17.60 -10.28
N VAL A 129 -3.27 -17.79 -9.72
CA VAL A 129 -4.49 -17.83 -10.53
C VAL A 129 -4.73 -16.40 -10.97
N ALA A 130 -4.33 -16.10 -12.21
CA ALA A 130 -4.71 -14.87 -12.87
C ALA A 130 -6.23 -14.88 -13.05
N ARG A 131 -6.98 -14.39 -12.05
CA ARG A 131 -8.39 -14.07 -12.24
C ARG A 131 -8.43 -12.77 -13.04
N THR A 132 -8.59 -12.91 -14.35
CA THR A 132 -8.90 -11.79 -15.24
C THR A 132 -10.26 -11.25 -14.82
N GLN A 133 -10.29 -10.07 -14.22
CA GLN A 133 -11.55 -9.38 -14.02
C GLN A 133 -12.11 -8.89 -15.35
N ASN A 134 -13.41 -9.10 -15.54
CA ASN A 134 -14.18 -8.64 -16.69
C ASN A 134 -14.53 -7.15 -16.53
N ILE A 135 -13.53 -6.27 -16.37
CA ILE A 135 -13.74 -4.81 -16.41
C ILE A 135 -13.54 -4.39 -17.87
N SER A 136 -14.51 -3.64 -18.44
CA SER A 136 -14.33 -3.08 -19.78
C SER A 136 -13.19 -2.04 -19.78
N GLU A 137 -12.48 -1.88 -20.88
CA GLU A 137 -11.41 -0.86 -20.99
C GLU A 137 -11.91 0.55 -20.65
N GLU A 138 -13.14 0.86 -21.04
CA GLU A 138 -13.80 2.12 -20.70
C GLU A 138 -13.96 2.29 -19.18
N THR A 139 -14.42 1.25 -18.48
CA THR A 139 -14.55 1.27 -17.02
C THR A 139 -13.19 1.38 -16.33
N ALA A 140 -12.18 0.65 -16.81
CA ALA A 140 -10.83 0.74 -16.29
C ALA A 140 -10.26 2.17 -16.42
N ARG A 141 -10.47 2.81 -17.57
CA ARG A 141 -10.08 4.22 -17.80
C ARG A 141 -10.80 5.17 -16.86
N MET A 142 -12.10 4.95 -16.59
CA MET A 142 -12.86 5.75 -15.62
C MET A 142 -12.32 5.57 -14.19
N ILE A 143 -12.01 4.34 -13.78
CA ILE A 143 -11.39 4.06 -12.48
C ILE A 143 -10.06 4.83 -12.34
N ASP A 144 -9.18 4.75 -13.34
CA ASP A 144 -7.89 5.42 -13.29
C ASP A 144 -8.01 6.95 -13.25
N ALA A 145 -9.01 7.52 -13.93
CA ALA A 145 -9.30 8.95 -13.88
C ALA A 145 -9.76 9.39 -12.49
N GLU A 146 -10.65 8.63 -11.85
CA GLU A 146 -11.15 8.94 -10.51
C GLU A 146 -10.07 8.74 -9.43
N VAL A 147 -9.22 7.72 -9.55
CA VAL A 147 -8.04 7.55 -8.68
C VAL A 147 -7.11 8.75 -8.80
N ARG A 148 -6.78 9.17 -10.03
CA ARG A 148 -5.93 10.35 -10.25
C ARG A 148 -6.54 11.59 -9.61
N LYS A 149 -7.84 11.82 -9.79
CA LYS A 149 -8.57 12.95 -9.19
C LYS A 149 -8.42 12.98 -7.67
N LEU A 150 -8.62 11.86 -6.98
CA LEU A 150 -8.45 11.76 -5.53
C LEU A 150 -7.02 12.13 -5.09
N ILE A 151 -6.00 11.65 -5.81
CA ILE A 151 -4.59 11.94 -5.52
C ILE A 151 -4.26 13.42 -5.78
N ASP A 152 -4.73 13.97 -6.89
CA ASP A 152 -4.52 15.38 -7.25
C ASP A 152 -5.18 16.31 -6.21
N ASP A 153 -6.39 15.99 -5.74
CA ASP A 153 -7.08 16.77 -4.73
C ASP A 153 -6.44 16.66 -3.34
N ALA A 154 -5.90 15.48 -3.01
CA ALA A 154 -5.07 15.29 -1.82
C ALA A 154 -3.77 16.12 -1.89
N TYR A 155 -3.09 16.12 -3.04
CA TYR A 155 -1.91 16.93 -3.29
C TYR A 155 -2.21 18.43 -3.14
N LYS A 156 -3.31 18.92 -3.74
CA LYS A 156 -3.76 20.31 -3.58
C LYS A 156 -4.06 20.66 -2.12
N SER A 157 -4.72 19.76 -1.40
CA SER A 157 -5.07 19.94 0.01
C SER A 157 -3.81 20.06 0.88
N ALA A 158 -2.84 19.16 0.71
CA ALA A 158 -1.55 19.22 1.37
C ALA A 158 -0.79 20.51 1.03
N THR A 159 -0.80 20.92 -0.24
CA THR A 159 -0.19 22.18 -0.71
C THR A 159 -0.78 23.39 -0.02
N LYS A 160 -2.10 23.46 0.10
CA LYS A 160 -2.79 24.54 0.80
C LYS A 160 -2.38 24.60 2.27
N ILE A 161 -2.42 23.47 2.96
CA ILE A 161 -2.05 23.38 4.39
C ILE A 161 -0.60 23.82 4.61
N LEU A 162 0.34 23.32 3.81
CA LEU A 162 1.76 23.63 3.97
C LEU A 162 2.07 25.11 3.71
N LYS A 163 1.37 25.73 2.75
CA LYS A 163 1.49 27.17 2.49
C LYS A 163 0.91 28.01 3.63
N GLU A 164 -0.28 27.66 4.14
CA GLU A 164 -0.93 28.38 5.24
C GLU A 164 -0.18 28.23 6.56
N LYS A 165 0.38 27.05 6.83
CA LYS A 165 1.11 26.71 8.07
C LYS A 165 2.63 26.72 7.89
N LYS A 166 3.15 27.50 6.94
CA LYS A 166 4.57 27.51 6.57
C LYS A 166 5.51 27.72 7.75
N LYS A 167 5.17 28.65 8.66
CA LYS A 167 6.00 28.95 9.84
C LYS A 167 6.11 27.73 10.77
N GLN A 168 4.98 27.09 11.06
CA GLN A 168 4.92 25.90 11.90
C GLN A 168 5.62 24.71 11.25
N TRP A 169 5.38 24.49 9.96
CA TRP A 169 6.06 23.44 9.18
C TRP A 169 7.58 23.58 9.26
N TRP A 170 8.11 24.79 9.02
CA TRP A 170 9.55 25.05 9.09
C TRP A 170 10.10 24.88 10.52
N ALA A 171 9.36 25.32 11.53
CA ALA A 171 9.76 25.12 12.92
C ALA A 171 9.88 23.63 13.29
N ILE A 172 8.95 22.79 12.82
CA ILE A 172 9.02 21.33 13.02
C ILE A 172 10.25 20.74 12.30
N ALA A 173 10.50 21.16 11.05
CA ALA A 173 11.66 20.68 10.28
C ALA A 173 12.99 21.05 10.98
N GLN A 174 13.11 22.27 11.49
CA GLN A 174 14.29 22.69 12.26
C GLN A 174 14.42 21.93 13.58
N GLY A 175 13.31 21.70 14.29
CA GLY A 175 13.32 20.84 15.47
C GLY A 175 13.77 19.40 15.16
N LEU A 176 13.37 18.83 14.02
CA LEU A 176 13.85 17.52 13.59
C LEU A 176 15.34 17.54 13.25
N LEU A 177 15.86 18.61 12.64
CA LEU A 177 17.29 18.75 12.37
C LEU A 177 18.14 18.80 13.65
N GLU A 178 17.64 19.50 14.67
CA GLU A 178 18.32 19.69 15.96
C GLU A 178 18.24 18.44 16.85
N TYR A 179 17.05 17.84 16.96
CA TYR A 179 16.78 16.78 17.94
C TYR A 179 16.68 15.37 17.35
N GLU A 180 16.69 15.25 16.01
CA GLU A 180 16.55 14.04 15.17
C GLU A 180 15.22 13.28 15.33
N THR A 181 14.54 13.44 16.45
CA THR A 181 13.28 12.82 16.80
C THR A 181 12.49 13.80 17.65
N LEU A 182 11.20 13.94 17.38
CA LEU A 182 10.27 14.73 18.17
C LEU A 182 9.07 13.87 18.55
N THR A 183 8.65 13.92 19.80
CA THR A 183 7.39 13.36 20.28
C THR A 183 6.20 14.21 19.84
N GLY A 184 5.00 13.64 19.84
CA GLY A 184 3.77 14.36 19.52
C GLY A 184 3.54 15.60 20.41
N GLN A 185 3.97 15.54 21.68
CA GLN A 185 3.91 16.68 22.59
C GLN A 185 4.90 17.78 22.20
N GLU A 186 6.17 17.43 21.93
CA GLU A 186 7.19 18.39 21.47
C GLU A 186 6.78 19.06 20.15
N ILE A 187 6.17 18.32 19.22
CA ILE A 187 5.65 18.89 17.96
C ILE A 187 4.54 19.91 18.25
N ASN A 188 3.60 19.59 19.14
CA ASN A 188 2.54 20.52 19.53
C ASN A 188 3.07 21.78 20.24
N ASP A 189 4.14 21.64 21.01
CA ASP A 189 4.78 22.77 21.69
C ASP A 189 5.52 23.67 20.69
N ILE A 190 6.25 23.10 19.72
CA ILE A 190 6.90 23.84 18.63
C ILE A 190 5.87 24.64 17.84
N ILE A 191 4.71 24.05 17.53
CA ILE A 191 3.61 24.73 16.83
C ILE A 191 3.09 25.95 17.61
N LYS A 192 3.14 25.89 18.95
CA LYS A 192 2.76 26.98 19.87
C LYS A 192 3.90 27.97 20.12
N GLY A 193 5.07 27.79 19.51
CA GLY A 193 6.25 28.63 19.68
C GLY A 193 7.05 28.35 20.96
N LYS A 194 6.85 27.18 21.57
CA LYS A 194 7.64 26.72 22.72
C LYS A 194 8.71 25.73 22.24
N PRO A 195 9.99 25.94 22.58
CA PRO A 195 11.04 24.98 22.21
C PRO A 195 10.86 23.66 22.97
N PRO A 196 11.31 22.52 22.42
CA PRO A 196 11.31 21.24 23.12
C PRO A 196 12.13 21.34 24.41
N VAL A 197 11.54 20.93 25.54
CA VAL A 197 12.26 20.89 26.81
C VAL A 197 12.87 19.50 26.97
N ARG A 198 14.15 19.34 26.59
CA ARG A 198 14.94 18.18 27.00
C ARG A 198 15.76 18.56 28.22
N SER A 199 15.32 18.15 29.40
CA SER A 199 16.21 18.14 30.56
C SER A 199 17.40 17.24 30.21
N GLN A 200 18.63 17.71 30.36
CA GLN A 200 19.87 16.95 30.10
C GLN A 200 20.09 15.74 31.05
N ALA A 201 19.02 15.14 31.56
CA ALA A 201 19.06 14.07 32.56
C ALA A 201 18.68 12.68 32.01
N SER A 202 18.45 12.51 30.70
CA SER A 202 18.01 11.21 30.14
C SER A 202 18.91 10.64 29.04
N GLU A 203 20.20 10.97 29.02
CA GLU A 203 21.17 10.36 28.09
C GLU A 203 21.69 8.98 28.53
N ASN A 204 21.10 8.35 29.56
CA ASN A 204 21.66 7.12 30.14
C ASN A 204 20.66 5.97 30.40
N GLN A 205 19.56 5.86 29.63
CA GLN A 205 18.63 4.72 29.75
C GLN A 205 18.15 4.13 28.40
N SER A 206 19.02 4.07 27.38
CA SER A 206 18.74 3.24 26.19
C SER A 206 19.88 2.28 25.83
N SER A 207 20.70 1.87 26.80
CA SER A 207 21.65 0.77 26.64
C SER A 207 21.68 -0.12 27.88
N ARG A 208 20.89 -1.20 27.84
CA ARG A 208 20.93 -2.48 28.60
C ARG A 208 19.49 -3.02 28.69
N SER A 209 19.14 -4.26 28.41
CA SER A 209 19.85 -5.46 28.01
C SER A 209 18.78 -6.42 27.49
N SER A 210 19.02 -7.11 26.37
CA SER A 210 18.23 -8.26 25.96
C SER A 210 18.38 -9.36 27.02
N VAL A 211 17.34 -9.53 27.85
CA VAL A 211 17.24 -10.64 28.80
C VAL A 211 16.96 -11.92 27.99
N VAL A 212 18.03 -12.59 27.57
CA VAL A 212 17.96 -14.01 27.17
C VAL A 212 18.40 -14.82 28.39
N PRO A 213 17.57 -15.70 28.97
CA PRO A 213 17.99 -16.51 30.11
C PRO A 213 19.02 -17.55 29.66
N LYS A 214 20.23 -17.49 30.25
CA LYS A 214 21.31 -18.45 30.04
C LYS A 214 21.05 -19.68 30.91
N VAL A 215 20.59 -20.78 30.32
CA VAL A 215 20.42 -22.07 31.01
C VAL A 215 21.79 -22.60 31.45
N GLY A 216 21.98 -22.70 32.76
CA GLY A 216 23.22 -23.16 33.39
C GLY A 216 23.36 -24.68 33.35
N LYS A 217 24.51 -25.15 32.84
CA LYS A 217 25.04 -26.49 33.12
C LYS A 217 25.39 -26.59 34.61
N LYS A 218 24.82 -27.56 35.33
CA LYS A 218 25.42 -28.14 36.54
C LYS A 218 25.27 -29.65 36.51
N GLY A 219 26.39 -30.34 36.75
CA GLY A 219 26.54 -31.79 36.58
C GLY A 219 26.07 -32.63 37.76
N ARG A 220 25.56 -33.82 37.39
CA ARG A 220 25.70 -35.18 37.96
C ARG A 220 26.15 -35.40 39.42
N LYS A 221 25.31 -36.18 40.14
CA LYS A 221 25.50 -37.41 40.99
C LYS A 221 24.49 -37.35 42.17
N ASN A 222 23.77 -38.39 42.62
CA ASN A 222 23.88 -39.85 42.56
C ASN A 222 22.50 -40.54 42.79
N THR A 223 22.27 -41.65 42.07
CA THR A 223 21.60 -42.95 42.38
C THR A 223 20.61 -43.14 43.56
N LEU A 224 19.40 -43.69 43.30
CA LEU A 224 18.99 -45.11 43.54
C LEU A 224 17.47 -45.36 43.28
N SER A 225 17.18 -46.44 42.51
CA SER A 225 16.02 -47.40 42.46
C SER A 225 14.57 -46.87 42.54
N LEU A 226 13.61 -47.25 41.69
CA LEU A 226 13.02 -48.59 41.38
C LEU A 226 12.30 -48.48 39.99
N GLU A 227 12.41 -49.43 39.04
CA GLU A 227 11.44 -50.54 38.76
C GLU A 227 9.98 -50.04 38.66
N GLU A 228 9.12 -50.22 37.64
CA GLU A 228 8.92 -50.99 36.39
C GLU A 228 8.03 -50.07 35.50
N GLU A 229 7.95 -50.10 34.16
CA GLU A 229 7.28 -51.08 33.30
C GLU A 229 7.62 -50.73 31.84
N ASN A 230 7.78 -51.76 31.02
CA ASN A 230 8.06 -51.68 29.59
C ASN A 230 7.02 -52.56 28.87
N GLN A 231 6.68 -52.18 27.63
CA GLN A 231 5.89 -52.95 26.62
C GLN A 231 4.37 -52.94 26.88
N THR A 232 3.48 -52.66 25.93
CA THR A 232 3.33 -53.01 24.49
C THR A 232 2.49 -51.91 23.81
N HIS A 233 2.61 -51.51 22.54
CA HIS A 233 2.38 -52.25 21.30
C HIS A 233 2.98 -51.47 20.12
N LYS A 234 3.92 -52.11 19.41
CA LYS A 234 4.13 -51.91 17.97
C LYS A 234 3.41 -53.07 17.31
N ASP A 235 2.49 -52.78 16.40
CA ASP A 235 2.25 -53.48 15.13
C ASP A 235 1.02 -52.85 14.46
N GLU A 236 0.88 -53.06 13.16
CA GLU A 236 -0.16 -52.55 12.24
C GLU A 236 0.17 -51.24 11.50
N THR A 237 1.29 -51.24 10.78
CA THR A 237 1.37 -50.61 9.46
C THR A 237 1.56 -51.68 8.39
N SER A 238 0.47 -52.18 7.78
CA SER A 238 0.58 -52.89 6.49
C SER A 238 -0.76 -53.08 5.74
N ASP A 239 -1.68 -52.11 5.71
CA ASP A 239 -2.94 -52.31 4.95
C ASP A 239 -3.60 -51.05 4.37
N ALA A 240 -2.81 -50.02 4.02
CA ALA A 240 -3.34 -48.81 3.37
C ALA A 240 -2.74 -48.48 1.99
N GLU A 241 -1.63 -49.12 1.58
CA GLU A 241 -0.96 -48.80 0.31
C GLU A 241 -1.40 -49.66 -0.89
N THR A 242 -2.24 -50.68 -0.69
CA THR A 242 -2.69 -51.57 -1.80
C THR A 242 -4.09 -51.24 -2.35
N LYS A 243 -4.75 -50.18 -1.87
CA LYS A 243 -6.11 -49.80 -2.31
C LYS A 243 -6.22 -48.56 -3.20
N LEU A 244 -5.13 -47.86 -3.50
CA LEU A 244 -5.16 -46.66 -4.36
C LEU A 244 -4.70 -46.89 -5.81
N GLN A 245 -4.05 -48.02 -6.12
CA GLN A 245 -3.59 -48.34 -7.48
C GLN A 245 -4.63 -49.05 -8.35
N ASN A 246 -5.67 -49.67 -7.79
CA ASN A 246 -6.73 -50.35 -8.56
C ASN A 246 -7.91 -49.47 -8.98
N LYS A 247 -7.87 -48.15 -8.74
CA LYS A 247 -8.91 -47.21 -9.20
C LYS A 247 -8.48 -46.34 -10.40
N LYS A 248 -7.20 -46.41 -10.81
CA LYS A 248 -6.66 -45.70 -11.99
C LYS A 248 -6.78 -46.47 -13.31
N ASN A 249 -6.99 -47.79 -13.30
CA ASN A 249 -7.05 -48.60 -14.54
C ASN A 249 -8.47 -48.84 -15.09
N LYS A 250 -9.49 -48.06 -14.70
CA LYS A 250 -10.87 -48.25 -15.17
C LYS A 250 -11.52 -47.04 -15.85
N THR A 251 -10.75 -45.99 -16.15
CA THR A 251 -11.27 -44.78 -16.81
C THR A 251 -10.52 -44.40 -18.09
N GLU A 252 -9.48 -45.13 -18.48
CA GLU A 252 -8.74 -44.91 -19.74
C GLU A 252 -9.19 -45.83 -20.90
N ALA A 253 -10.19 -46.68 -20.71
CA ALA A 253 -10.68 -47.62 -21.73
C ALA A 253 -11.93 -47.16 -22.52
N ASN A 254 -12.36 -45.89 -22.42
CA ASN A 254 -13.59 -45.39 -23.07
C ASN A 254 -13.38 -44.12 -23.93
N LYS A 255 -12.17 -43.87 -24.45
CA LYS A 255 -11.90 -42.70 -25.30
C LYS A 255 -11.12 -42.98 -26.59
N SER A 256 -11.10 -44.22 -27.04
CA SER A 256 -10.54 -44.62 -28.34
C SER A 256 -11.61 -45.31 -29.18
N ASP A 257 -12.69 -44.59 -29.50
CA ASP A 257 -13.66 -44.96 -30.55
C ASP A 257 -14.52 -43.73 -30.85
N LYS A 258 -13.97 -42.78 -31.62
CA LYS A 258 -14.68 -41.75 -32.44
C LYS A 258 -13.67 -40.77 -33.03
N ALA A 259 -12.75 -41.29 -33.83
CA ALA A 259 -11.93 -40.47 -34.71
C ALA A 259 -11.56 -41.29 -35.95
N GLU A 260 -12.53 -41.57 -36.81
CA GLU A 260 -12.34 -41.75 -38.26
C GLU A 260 -13.66 -42.21 -38.89
N THR A 261 -14.33 -41.30 -39.60
CA THR A 261 -15.02 -41.55 -40.89
C THR A 261 -15.71 -40.26 -41.32
N GLY A 262 -15.50 -39.84 -42.57
CA GLY A 262 -16.50 -39.05 -43.31
C GLY A 262 -16.05 -37.69 -43.80
N ASN A 263 -15.37 -37.70 -44.94
CA ASN A 263 -14.93 -36.57 -45.74
C ASN A 263 -16.06 -36.10 -46.70
N ILE A 264 -15.96 -34.87 -47.23
CA ILE A 264 -16.38 -34.41 -48.59
C ILE A 264 -17.68 -33.59 -48.80
N SER A 265 -17.45 -32.43 -49.48
CA SER A 265 -18.29 -31.62 -50.41
C SER A 265 -19.30 -30.61 -49.85
N ALA A 266 -19.59 -29.46 -50.48
CA ALA A 266 -18.99 -28.60 -51.51
C ALA A 266 -19.98 -27.41 -51.73
N ASN A 267 -19.46 -26.30 -52.27
CA ASN A 267 -20.12 -25.29 -53.12
C ASN A 267 -20.88 -24.05 -52.57
N LYS A 268 -20.34 -22.88 -53.01
CA LYS A 268 -20.98 -21.72 -53.71
C LYS A 268 -22.06 -20.89 -52.96
N GLU A 269 -22.23 -19.57 -53.12
CA GLU A 269 -21.74 -18.53 -54.03
C GLU A 269 -22.14 -17.13 -53.44
N LYS A 270 -21.32 -16.10 -53.74
CA LYS A 270 -21.63 -14.67 -54.01
C LYS A 270 -22.57 -13.81 -53.13
N ALA A 271 -22.03 -12.65 -52.70
CA ALA A 271 -22.51 -11.29 -53.03
C ALA A 271 -21.47 -10.25 -52.49
N THR A 272 -20.60 -9.65 -53.31
CA THR A 272 -20.71 -8.30 -53.93
C THR A 272 -21.09 -7.17 -52.98
N GLU A 273 -20.11 -6.36 -52.55
CA GLU A 273 -20.27 -4.90 -52.40
C GLU A 273 -18.92 -4.16 -52.31
N LYS A 274 -18.75 -3.18 -53.21
CA LYS A 274 -17.83 -2.04 -53.20
C LYS A 274 -18.55 -0.94 -54.00
N PRO A 275 -18.31 0.38 -53.79
CA PRO A 275 -16.97 0.92 -53.57
C PRO A 275 -16.85 2.06 -52.53
N HIS A 276 -15.58 2.39 -52.30
CA HIS A 276 -15.06 3.46 -51.46
C HIS A 276 -14.72 4.68 -52.33
N THR A 277 -14.76 5.87 -51.73
CA THR A 277 -14.02 7.13 -52.03
C THR A 277 -14.57 8.13 -53.05
N SER A 278 -14.83 9.37 -52.60
CA SER A 278 -13.99 10.53 -52.94
C SER A 278 -14.30 11.74 -52.04
N GLU A 279 -13.23 12.32 -51.48
CA GLU A 279 -13.20 13.62 -50.79
C GLU A 279 -13.17 14.81 -51.79
N LEU A 280 -13.33 16.01 -51.22
CA LEU A 280 -12.90 17.35 -51.68
C LEU A 280 -13.92 18.24 -52.41
N LYS A 281 -14.48 19.20 -51.66
CA LYS A 281 -14.61 20.64 -52.01
C LYS A 281 -14.91 21.44 -50.73
N LYS A 282 -13.93 22.13 -50.13
CA LYS A 282 -13.57 23.56 -50.29
C LYS A 282 -14.57 24.56 -49.66
N LYS A 283 -14.12 25.15 -48.52
CA LYS A 283 -14.29 26.52 -48.01
C LYS A 283 -15.62 27.25 -48.25
N GLN A 284 -16.30 27.63 -47.15
CA GLN A 284 -16.78 28.99 -46.92
C GLN A 284 -17.14 29.22 -45.45
N THR A 285 -16.59 30.30 -44.88
CA THR A 285 -16.95 30.95 -43.61
C THR A 285 -18.39 31.47 -43.62
N PRO A 286 -18.94 31.79 -42.44
CA PRO A 286 -19.49 33.13 -42.30
C PRO A 286 -18.96 33.86 -41.07
N ALA A 287 -18.75 35.15 -41.29
CA ALA A 287 -18.57 36.17 -40.27
C ALA A 287 -19.89 36.47 -39.56
N ASN A 288 -19.75 37.03 -38.36
CA ASN A 288 -20.74 37.80 -37.61
C ASN A 288 -21.68 38.65 -38.49
N ASP A 289 -22.97 38.70 -38.11
CA ASP A 289 -23.61 39.91 -37.59
C ASP A 289 -25.07 39.64 -37.18
N ALA A 290 -25.54 40.47 -36.24
CA ALA A 290 -26.86 40.58 -35.58
C ALA A 290 -27.03 39.82 -34.25
#